data_AF-A0A956CD65-F1
#
_entry.id   AF-A0A956CD65-F1
#
_cell.length_a   1.000
_cell.length_b   1.000
_cell.length_c   1.000
_cell.angle_alpha   90.00
_cell.angle_beta   90.00
_cell.angle_gamma   90.00
#
_symmetry.space_group_name_H-M   'P 1'
#
loop_
_entity.id
_entity.type
_entity.pdbx_description
1 polymer ?
#
loop_
_entity_poly.entity_id
_entity_poly.type
_entity_poly.pdbx_seq_one_letter_code
_entity_poly.pdbx_strand_id
1 'polypeptide(L)'
;MRLGVLVLLLSITMPLACGGKSETTGSGGSGGTDAGGKTCQDLTSEYAAALADAKKCDPAVNTLLCTAKTGSALFCGCPTFYNPANKDAVNQLATLSQQAQAMGCQVPCPAIGCTDPTSAGCSPSGSCQDAQN
;
A
#
# COMPACT_ATOMS: atom_id res chain seq x y z
N MET A 1 -48.54 -26.27 -4.83
CA MET A 1 -48.69 -25.24 -3.78
C MET A 1 -47.45 -24.35 -3.85
N ARG A 2 -47.57 -23.23 -4.58
CA ARG A 2 -47.54 -21.84 -4.07
C ARG A 2 -46.22 -21.50 -3.35
N LEU A 3 -45.31 -20.80 -4.03
CA LEU A 3 -45.16 -19.33 -4.11
C LEU A 3 -44.38 -18.78 -2.91
N GLY A 4 -43.23 -18.16 -3.18
CA GLY A 4 -42.46 -17.45 -2.15
C GLY A 4 -41.14 -16.86 -2.66
N VAL A 5 -41.18 -16.18 -3.80
CA VAL A 5 -40.10 -15.27 -4.23
C VAL A 5 -40.13 -14.05 -3.31
N LEU A 6 -39.07 -13.80 -2.55
CA LEU A 6 -38.86 -12.52 -1.88
C LEU A 6 -37.53 -11.92 -2.35
N VAL A 7 -37.64 -11.09 -3.37
CA VAL A 7 -36.58 -10.21 -3.86
C VAL A 7 -36.53 -9.01 -2.92
N LEU A 8 -35.40 -8.80 -2.25
CA LEU A 8 -35.13 -7.57 -1.51
C LEU A 8 -34.00 -6.81 -2.23
N LEU A 9 -34.42 -5.98 -3.18
CA LEU A 9 -33.60 -4.97 -3.84
C LEU A 9 -33.39 -3.81 -2.85
N LEU A 10 -32.17 -3.65 -2.35
CA LEU A 10 -31.75 -2.47 -1.60
C LEU A 10 -30.69 -1.73 -2.43
N SER A 11 -31.19 -0.88 -3.31
CA SER A 11 -30.40 0.06 -4.11
C SER A 11 -30.04 1.26 -3.23
N ILE A 12 -28.80 1.32 -2.75
CA ILE A 12 -28.27 2.51 -2.06
C ILE A 12 -27.44 3.30 -3.06
N THR A 13 -28.04 4.35 -3.61
CA THR A 13 -27.36 5.40 -4.37
C THR A 13 -26.77 6.40 -3.37
N MET A 14 -25.44 6.52 -3.32
CA MET A 14 -24.76 7.61 -2.61
C MET A 14 -24.21 8.67 -3.58
N PRO A 15 -24.33 9.96 -3.24
CA PRO A 15 -24.06 11.07 -4.14
C PRO A 15 -22.57 11.38 -4.32
N LEU A 16 -22.29 11.87 -5.53
CA LEU A 16 -21.04 12.40 -6.05
C LEU A 16 -20.60 13.64 -5.24
N ALA A 17 -19.47 13.56 -4.54
CA ALA A 17 -18.80 14.71 -3.93
C ALA A 17 -17.68 15.21 -4.86
N CYS A 18 -17.93 16.34 -5.53
CA CYS A 18 -16.92 17.14 -6.22
C CYS A 18 -16.28 18.12 -5.24
N GLY A 19 -14.95 18.18 -5.16
CA GLY A 19 -14.27 19.30 -4.49
C GLY A 19 -12.81 19.04 -4.12
N GLY A 20 -11.89 19.28 -5.06
CA GLY A 20 -10.46 19.36 -4.77
C GLY A 20 -9.63 19.53 -6.04
N LYS A 21 -9.32 20.78 -6.40
CA LYS A 21 -8.33 21.08 -7.45
C LYS A 21 -6.94 20.81 -6.87
N SER A 22 -6.29 19.73 -7.31
CA SER A 22 -4.85 19.57 -7.17
C SER A 22 -4.22 19.69 -8.54
N GLU A 23 -3.63 20.86 -8.80
CA GLU A 23 -2.65 21.04 -9.86
C GLU A 23 -1.39 20.26 -9.47
N THR A 24 -1.08 19.21 -10.22
CA THR A 24 0.28 18.66 -10.25
C THR A 24 0.71 18.48 -11.69
N THR A 25 1.63 19.34 -12.07
CA THR A 25 2.47 19.37 -13.27
C THR A 25 2.97 17.98 -13.66
N GLY A 26 2.92 17.70 -14.97
CA GLY A 26 2.96 16.37 -15.55
C GLY A 26 4.24 15.54 -15.42
N SER A 27 4.13 14.28 -15.81
CA SER A 27 5.11 13.55 -16.61
C SER A 27 4.39 12.40 -17.31
N GLY A 28 4.49 12.37 -18.64
CA GLY A 28 3.86 11.37 -19.48
C GLY A 28 4.42 9.97 -19.21
N GLY A 29 3.52 9.03 -18.99
CA GLY A 29 3.77 7.61 -19.05
C GLY A 29 2.46 6.95 -19.44
N SER A 30 2.45 6.20 -20.53
CA SER A 30 1.29 5.46 -21.03
C SER A 30 0.89 4.38 -20.02
N GLY A 31 0.17 4.76 -18.98
CA GLY A 31 -0.30 3.85 -17.94
C GLY A 31 -1.54 3.10 -18.41
N GLY A 32 -1.42 1.78 -18.57
CA GLY A 32 -2.60 0.92 -18.65
C GLY A 32 -3.45 1.13 -17.40
N THR A 33 -4.75 1.27 -17.57
CA THR A 33 -5.72 1.32 -16.47
C THR A 33 -6.10 -0.11 -16.08
N ASP A 34 -6.22 -0.38 -14.77
CA ASP A 34 -6.83 -1.63 -14.32
C ASP A 34 -8.35 -1.62 -14.57
N ALA A 35 -9.03 -2.73 -14.26
CA ALA A 35 -10.48 -2.83 -14.34
C ALA A 35 -11.22 -1.82 -13.42
N GLY A 36 -10.51 -1.19 -12.47
CA GLY A 36 -11.01 -0.15 -11.58
C GLY A 36 -10.70 1.27 -12.02
N GLY A 37 -10.00 1.48 -13.13
CA GLY A 37 -9.59 2.80 -13.62
C GLY A 37 -8.42 3.44 -12.87
N LYS A 38 -7.70 2.70 -12.02
CA LYS A 38 -6.50 3.19 -11.32
C LYS A 38 -5.32 3.24 -12.27
N THR A 39 -4.46 4.23 -12.07
CA THR A 39 -3.17 4.37 -12.73
C THR A 39 -2.05 3.78 -11.86
N CYS A 40 -0.88 3.54 -12.45
CA CYS A 40 0.30 3.14 -11.68
C CYS A 40 0.68 4.17 -10.60
N GLN A 41 0.41 5.45 -10.84
CA GLN A 41 0.68 6.51 -9.86
C GLN A 41 -0.27 6.43 -8.66
N ASP A 42 -1.54 6.09 -8.90
CA ASP A 42 -2.51 5.85 -7.83
C ASP A 42 -2.10 4.65 -6.97
N LEU A 43 -1.74 3.54 -7.62
CA LEU A 43 -1.25 2.34 -6.92
C LEU A 43 0.02 2.60 -6.13
N THR A 44 0.93 3.42 -6.66
CA THR A 44 2.16 3.83 -5.93
C THR A 44 1.79 4.57 -4.65
N SER A 45 0.87 5.54 -4.76
CA SER A 45 0.44 6.38 -3.63
C SER A 45 -0.26 5.56 -2.57
N GLU A 46 -1.15 4.66 -2.98
CA GLU A 46 -1.84 3.72 -2.09
C GLU A 46 -0.89 2.73 -1.44
N TYR A 47 0.11 2.24 -2.18
CA TYR A 47 1.12 1.33 -1.64
C TYR A 47 1.96 2.02 -0.55
N ALA A 48 2.37 3.27 -0.78
CA ALA A 48 3.10 4.06 0.21
C ALA A 48 2.28 4.29 1.49
N ALA A 49 0.98 4.58 1.35
CA ALA A 49 0.08 4.73 2.49
C ALA A 49 -0.10 3.41 3.26
N ALA A 50 -0.36 2.30 2.55
CA ALA A 50 -0.47 0.97 3.15
C ALA A 50 0.83 0.54 3.84
N LEU A 51 1.99 0.94 3.30
CA LEU A 51 3.28 0.69 3.92
C LEU A 51 3.45 1.48 5.21
N ALA A 52 3.08 2.77 5.23
CA ALA A 52 3.10 3.58 6.44
C ALA A 52 2.21 2.95 7.54
N ASP A 53 1.04 2.44 7.17
CA ASP A 53 0.15 1.73 8.09
C ASP A 53 0.74 0.39 8.56
N ALA A 54 1.32 -0.41 7.66
CA ALA A 54 1.97 -1.67 8.00
C ALA A 54 3.17 -1.45 8.93
N LYS A 55 3.83 -0.29 8.86
CA LYS A 55 4.94 0.08 9.74
C LYS A 55 4.48 0.54 11.13
N LYS A 56 3.18 0.74 11.39
CA LYS A 56 2.69 1.09 12.74
C LYS A 56 3.00 -0.04 13.73
N CYS A 57 3.52 0.34 14.88
CA CYS A 57 3.87 -0.57 15.97
C CYS A 57 3.60 0.10 17.32
N ASP A 58 3.43 -0.69 18.37
CA ASP A 58 3.25 -0.20 19.73
C ASP A 58 4.60 -0.24 20.47
N PRO A 59 5.18 0.91 20.87
CA PRO A 59 6.45 0.94 21.59
C PRO A 59 6.35 0.42 23.02
N ALA A 60 5.14 0.27 23.59
CA ALA A 60 4.94 -0.32 24.92
C ALA A 60 5.07 -1.86 24.91
N VAL A 61 4.99 -2.48 23.73
CA VAL A 61 5.13 -3.92 23.56
C VAL A 61 6.62 -4.27 23.50
N ASN A 62 7.12 -4.96 24.52
CA ASN A 62 8.52 -5.39 24.64
C ASN A 62 8.91 -6.56 23.70
N THR A 63 8.17 -6.79 22.62
CA THR A 63 8.49 -7.81 21.62
C THR A 63 8.92 -7.16 20.31
N LEU A 64 9.73 -7.87 19.53
CA LEU A 64 10.19 -7.40 18.23
C LEU A 64 9.01 -7.42 17.24
N LEU A 65 8.34 -6.27 17.07
CA LEU A 65 7.20 -6.15 16.15
C LEU A 65 7.63 -5.97 14.70
N CYS A 66 8.73 -5.29 14.44
CA CYS A 66 9.20 -4.93 13.09
C CYS A 66 10.06 -6.05 12.48
N THR A 67 9.44 -7.17 12.13
CA THR A 67 10.15 -8.42 11.77
C THR A 67 10.00 -8.82 10.31
N ALA A 68 8.95 -8.37 9.64
CA ALA A 68 8.72 -8.68 8.24
C ALA A 68 9.32 -7.58 7.35
N LYS A 69 9.86 -7.97 6.22
CA LYS A 69 10.58 -7.08 5.31
C LYS A 69 9.83 -6.96 3.99
N THR A 70 9.75 -5.75 3.44
CA THR A 70 9.21 -5.56 2.11
C THR A 70 10.11 -6.22 1.08
N GLY A 71 9.53 -6.84 0.05
CA GLY A 71 10.31 -7.27 -1.11
C GLY A 71 10.95 -6.07 -1.83
N SER A 72 11.80 -6.34 -2.82
CA SER A 72 12.28 -5.31 -3.75
C SER A 72 11.07 -4.59 -4.33
N ALA A 73 10.87 -3.34 -3.93
CA ALA A 73 9.59 -2.66 -4.12
C ALA A 73 9.33 -2.43 -5.61
N LEU A 74 8.09 -2.66 -6.04
CA LEU A 74 7.56 -2.25 -7.35
C LEU A 74 7.76 -0.76 -7.68
N PHE A 75 8.01 0.05 -6.64
CA PHE A 75 7.98 1.50 -6.69
C PHE A 75 9.29 2.15 -6.25
N CYS A 76 10.44 1.57 -6.61
CA CYS A 76 11.76 2.14 -6.32
C CYS A 76 11.94 2.58 -4.87
N GLY A 77 11.91 1.59 -3.98
CA GLY A 77 12.16 1.78 -2.56
C GLY A 77 13.19 0.78 -2.08
N CYS A 78 14.01 1.19 -1.12
CA CYS A 78 14.86 0.26 -0.42
C CYS A 78 14.00 -0.66 0.45
N PRO A 79 14.41 -1.94 0.60
CA PRO A 79 13.72 -2.85 1.49
C PRO A 79 13.62 -2.23 2.90
N THR A 80 12.46 -2.33 3.53
CA THR A 80 12.21 -1.79 4.86
C THR A 80 11.43 -2.80 5.69
N PHE A 81 11.58 -2.76 7.00
CA PHE A 81 10.81 -3.60 7.91
C PHE A 81 9.46 -2.97 8.28
N TYR A 82 8.48 -3.82 8.48
CA TYR A 82 7.13 -3.49 8.92
C TYR A 82 6.63 -4.48 9.96
N ASN A 83 5.49 -4.17 10.58
CA ASN A 83 4.86 -4.97 11.60
C ASN A 83 3.88 -5.98 10.99
N PRO A 84 4.19 -7.30 10.95
CA PRO A 84 3.31 -8.31 10.36
C PRO A 84 2.06 -8.60 11.20
N ALA A 85 1.93 -8.02 12.40
CA ALA A 85 0.71 -8.09 13.19
C ALA A 85 -0.40 -7.19 12.64
N ASN A 86 -0.07 -6.15 11.86
CA ASN A 86 -1.07 -5.32 11.18
C ASN A 86 -1.60 -6.01 9.91
N LYS A 87 -2.41 -7.06 10.09
CA LYS A 87 -2.85 -7.95 9.01
C LYS A 87 -3.55 -7.22 7.88
N ASP A 88 -4.38 -6.22 8.19
CA ASP A 88 -5.14 -5.50 7.18
C ASP A 88 -4.22 -4.69 6.24
N ALA A 89 -3.28 -3.93 6.81
CA ALA A 89 -2.31 -3.16 6.02
C ALA A 89 -1.36 -4.07 5.22
N VAL A 90 -0.96 -5.21 5.79
CA VAL A 90 -0.11 -6.20 5.10
C VAL A 90 -0.84 -6.86 3.94
N ASN A 91 -2.12 -7.20 4.11
CA ASN A 91 -2.94 -7.72 3.03
C ASN A 91 -3.12 -6.68 1.93
N GLN A 92 -3.36 -5.42 2.30
CA GLN A 92 -3.49 -4.33 1.34
C GLN A 92 -2.19 -4.10 0.55
N LEU A 93 -1.02 -4.16 1.19
CA LEU A 93 0.28 -4.11 0.51
C LEU A 93 0.43 -5.22 -0.53
N ALA A 94 0.05 -6.45 -0.18
CA ALA A 94 0.13 -7.58 -1.08
C ALA A 94 -0.82 -7.40 -2.29
N THR A 95 -2.05 -6.95 -2.05
CA THR A 95 -3.03 -6.67 -3.12
C THR A 95 -2.55 -5.58 -4.07
N LEU A 96 -2.09 -4.44 -3.55
CA LEU A 96 -1.59 -3.32 -4.36
C LEU A 96 -0.35 -3.71 -5.16
N SER A 97 0.53 -4.50 -4.55
CA SER A 97 1.71 -5.06 -5.22
C SER A 97 1.32 -5.94 -6.42
N GLN A 98 0.36 -6.85 -6.23
CA GLN A 98 -0.13 -7.71 -7.30
C GLN A 98 -0.83 -6.93 -8.41
N GLN A 99 -1.64 -5.93 -8.07
CA GLN A 99 -2.31 -5.06 -9.05
C GLN A 99 -1.28 -4.30 -9.90
N ALA A 100 -0.26 -3.72 -9.26
CA ALA A 100 0.80 -2.99 -9.94
C ALA A 100 1.60 -3.91 -10.88
N GLN A 101 1.90 -5.15 -10.45
CA GLN A 101 2.53 -6.16 -11.32
C GLN A 101 1.65 -6.52 -12.51
N ALA A 102 0.36 -6.75 -12.29
CA ALA A 102 -0.59 -7.11 -13.35
C ALA A 102 -0.76 -6.01 -14.40
N MET A 103 -0.62 -4.74 -14.00
CA MET A 103 -0.64 -3.58 -14.90
C MET A 103 0.71 -3.31 -15.58
N GLY A 104 1.77 -4.03 -15.21
CA GLY A 104 3.12 -3.76 -15.70
C GLY A 104 3.68 -2.44 -15.20
N CYS A 105 3.29 -1.99 -14.01
CA CYS A 105 3.84 -0.78 -13.40
C CYS A 105 5.34 -0.98 -13.15
N GLN A 106 6.14 -0.27 -13.95
CA GLN A 106 7.59 -0.21 -13.79
C GLN A 106 7.95 1.23 -13.49
N VAL A 107 8.47 1.47 -12.29
CA VAL A 107 9.11 2.74 -11.95
C VAL A 107 10.61 2.58 -12.26
N PRO A 108 11.20 3.44 -13.10
CA PRO A 108 12.64 3.40 -13.32
C PRO A 108 13.35 3.78 -12.02
N CYS A 109 14.07 2.82 -11.43
CA CYS A 109 14.78 3.05 -10.18
C CYS A 109 16.17 3.60 -10.48
N PRO A 110 16.56 4.71 -9.84
CA PRO A 110 17.95 5.11 -9.89
C PRO A 110 18.80 3.97 -9.30
N ALA A 111 19.99 3.74 -9.87
CA ALA A 111 20.93 2.72 -9.41
C ALA A 111 21.60 3.09 -8.07
N ILE A 112 20.85 3.70 -7.15
CA ILE A 112 21.29 3.97 -5.79
C ILE A 112 21.29 2.62 -5.08
N GLY A 113 22.47 2.21 -4.61
CA GLY A 113 22.61 1.00 -3.82
C GLY A 113 21.79 1.12 -2.54
N CYS A 114 20.67 0.41 -2.48
CA CYS A 114 19.93 0.26 -1.25
C CYS A 114 20.77 -0.55 -0.27
N THR A 115 21.01 0.02 0.92
CA THR A 115 21.58 -0.75 2.02
C THR A 115 20.47 -1.63 2.57
N ASP A 116 20.73 -2.93 2.60
CA ASP A 116 19.78 -3.91 3.10
C ASP A 116 19.75 -3.81 4.64
N PRO A 117 18.63 -3.39 5.25
CA PRO A 117 18.59 -3.28 6.70
C PRO A 117 18.64 -4.68 7.32
N THR A 118 19.47 -4.83 8.35
CA THR A 118 19.64 -6.12 9.06
C THR A 118 18.62 -6.32 10.19
N SER A 119 18.09 -5.22 10.73
CA SER A 119 17.12 -5.25 11.82
C SER A 119 16.28 -3.97 11.82
N ALA A 120 15.17 -4.00 12.56
CA ALA A 120 14.36 -2.83 12.82
C ALA A 120 13.77 -2.87 14.22
N GLY A 121 13.50 -1.69 14.78
CA GLY A 121 12.85 -1.50 16.07
C GLY A 121 11.57 -0.68 15.94
N CYS A 122 10.70 -0.78 16.95
CA CYS A 122 9.60 0.15 17.06
C CYS A 122 10.11 1.47 17.65
N SER A 123 9.93 2.58 16.93
CA SER A 123 10.31 3.89 17.43
C SER A 123 9.37 4.39 18.53
N PRO A 124 9.77 5.39 19.33
CA PRO A 124 8.87 6.06 20.28
C PRO A 124 7.64 6.70 19.62
N SER A 125 7.69 6.99 18.32
CA SER A 125 6.56 7.50 17.54
C SER A 125 5.61 6.40 17.05
N GLY A 126 5.84 5.14 17.43
CA GLY A 126 5.00 4.00 17.05
C GLY A 126 5.16 3.60 15.58
N SER A 127 6.39 3.67 15.05
CA SER A 127 6.68 3.28 13.67
C SER A 127 7.94 2.43 13.57
N CYS A 128 7.94 1.43 12.69
CA CYS A 128 9.11 0.62 12.41
C CYS A 128 10.22 1.47 11.79
N GLN A 129 11.38 1.50 12.44
CA GLN A 129 12.58 2.16 11.96
C GLN A 129 13.67 1.12 11.72
N ASP A 130 14.20 1.13 10.51
CA ASP A 130 15.30 0.28 10.09
C ASP A 130 16.58 0.73 10.80
N ALA A 131 17.32 -0.20 11.40
CA ALA A 131 18.63 0.08 11.93
C ALA A 131 19.61 0.21 10.75
N GLN A 132 20.22 1.39 10.60
CA GLN A 132 21.36 1.56 9.71
C GLN A 132 22.60 1.07 10.45
N ASN A 133 23.21 0.00 9.92
CA ASN A 133 24.50 -0.51 10.38
C ASN A 133 25.63 0.23 9.67
#